data_AF-A0A1H6KJP5-F1
#
_entry.id   AF-A0A1H6KJP5-F1
#
_cell.length_a   1.000
_cell.length_b   1.000
_cell.length_c   1.000
_cell.angle_alpha   90.00
_cell.angle_beta   90.00
_cell.angle_gamma   90.00
#
_symmetry.space_group_name_H-M   'P 1'
#
loop_
_entity.id
_entity.type
_entity.pdbx_description
1 polymer ?
#
loop_
_entity_poly.entity_id
_entity_poly.type
_entity_poly.pdbx_seq_one_letter_code
_entity_poly.pdbx_strand_id
1 'polypeptide(L)'
;MPRIRVVLDACVLLPYQLADLLLRLADAELYEPLWSEAILEEVHRNLIGTFGVPTEKATKRLNHMRSAFPNANVTGYENLMDTMTTEPKDRHVAAAAVRGNAALIVTANIRDFPPDALEPYDIEVIHPDDFLQDQLDLSPALTLECLQRQRTEYTRPQFTFTEFYLTLAKTVPEFATRAATAERDSLPSEGPTPLEIVSGAAAHQAFFPDHEPDATDPLGAAYLWWAALQDRSELNDVLKALTYHPPAWGNYEWADQSLSGTGLMQFVERCPDDDTIVYVKFMPNVDHAMRAFGEIPLDDVRILTMVRCPDGLWRAWGLSHNHFPSAVEVHG
;
A
#
# COMPACT_ATOMS: atom_id res chain seq x y z
N MET A 1 -17.71 8.81 -26.24
CA MET A 1 -16.93 8.10 -27.28
C MET A 1 -16.86 6.63 -26.88
N PRO A 2 -16.78 5.67 -27.81
CA PRO A 2 -16.55 4.28 -27.43
C PRO A 2 -15.19 4.16 -26.72
N ARG A 3 -15.17 3.47 -25.58
CA ARG A 3 -13.93 3.19 -24.83
C ARG A 3 -13.22 2.00 -25.45
N ILE A 4 -11.89 1.97 -25.32
CA ILE A 4 -11.13 0.79 -25.68
C ILE A 4 -11.52 -0.36 -24.74
N ARG A 5 -11.80 -1.54 -25.31
CA ARG A 5 -12.19 -2.73 -24.56
C ARG A 5 -10.95 -3.55 -24.29
N VAL A 6 -10.73 -3.91 -23.03
CA VAL A 6 -9.47 -4.49 -22.56
C VAL A 6 -9.76 -5.74 -21.75
N VAL A 7 -9.25 -6.89 -22.18
CA VAL A 7 -9.29 -8.10 -21.36
C VAL A 7 -8.20 -8.03 -20.29
N LEU A 8 -8.60 -8.23 -19.03
CA LEU A 8 -7.68 -8.37 -17.91
C LEU A 8 -7.44 -9.86 -17.65
N ASP A 9 -6.21 -10.31 -17.81
CA ASP A 9 -5.80 -11.68 -17.49
C ASP A 9 -5.82 -11.93 -15.96
N ALA A 10 -5.95 -13.18 -15.53
CA ALA A 10 -5.97 -13.56 -14.12
C ALA A 10 -4.69 -13.09 -13.40
N CYS A 11 -3.54 -13.12 -14.07
CA CYS A 11 -2.27 -12.73 -13.46
C CYS A 11 -2.21 -11.25 -13.01
N VAL A 12 -2.92 -10.34 -13.68
CA VAL A 12 -2.98 -8.92 -13.31
C VAL A 12 -4.11 -8.61 -12.34
N LEU A 13 -5.08 -9.52 -12.22
CA LEU A 13 -6.16 -9.48 -11.24
C LEU A 13 -5.75 -10.08 -9.88
N LEU A 14 -4.60 -10.73 -9.78
CA LEU A 14 -4.15 -11.35 -8.53
C LEU A 14 -3.53 -10.35 -7.54
N PRO A 15 -2.47 -9.58 -7.90
CA PRO A 15 -1.88 -8.62 -6.99
C PRO A 15 -2.91 -7.54 -6.63
N TYR A 16 -3.26 -7.43 -5.35
CA TYR A 16 -4.37 -6.59 -4.89
C TYR A 16 -4.25 -5.14 -5.35
N GLN A 17 -3.07 -4.54 -5.20
CA GLN A 17 -2.85 -3.14 -5.52
C GLN A 17 -2.91 -2.87 -7.03
N LEU A 18 -2.35 -3.75 -7.86
CA LEU A 18 -2.45 -3.64 -9.32
C LEU A 18 -3.90 -3.81 -9.79
N ALA A 19 -4.57 -4.86 -9.30
CA ALA A 19 -5.95 -5.16 -9.70
C ALA A 19 -6.91 -4.02 -9.32
N ASP A 20 -6.77 -3.46 -8.12
CA ASP A 20 -7.58 -2.34 -7.66
C ASP A 20 -7.33 -1.07 -8.49
N LEU A 21 -6.07 -0.76 -8.82
CA LEU A 21 -5.75 0.36 -9.70
C LEU A 21 -6.38 0.20 -11.09
N LEU A 22 -6.21 -0.97 -11.72
CA LEU A 22 -6.80 -1.28 -13.02
C LEU A 22 -8.33 -1.08 -13.00
N LEU A 23 -9.00 -1.64 -11.98
CA LEU A 23 -10.45 -1.50 -11.84
C LEU A 23 -10.88 -0.05 -11.54
N ARG A 24 -10.11 0.73 -10.77
CA ARG A 24 -10.39 2.15 -10.55
C ARG A 24 -10.26 2.98 -11.82
N LEU A 25 -9.26 2.71 -12.66
CA LEU A 25 -9.11 3.40 -13.95
C LEU A 25 -10.26 3.03 -14.91
N ALA A 26 -10.72 1.78 -14.88
CA ALA A 26 -11.93 1.36 -15.59
C ALA A 26 -13.20 2.07 -15.08
N ASP A 27 -13.38 2.18 -13.75
CA ASP A 27 -14.50 2.88 -13.12
C ASP A 27 -14.47 4.39 -13.44
N ALA A 28 -13.27 4.97 -13.51
CA ALA A 28 -13.01 6.33 -13.97
C ALA A 28 -13.13 6.50 -15.49
N GLU A 29 -13.64 5.50 -16.20
CA GLU A 29 -14.01 5.56 -17.61
C GLU A 29 -12.84 5.68 -18.60
N LEU A 30 -11.59 5.36 -18.19
CA LEU A 30 -10.42 5.36 -19.09
C LEU A 30 -10.49 4.22 -20.12
N TYR A 31 -11.02 3.06 -19.72
CA TYR A 31 -11.22 1.92 -20.60
C TYR A 31 -12.41 1.06 -20.13
N GLU A 32 -12.83 0.09 -20.94
CA GLU A 32 -13.86 -0.88 -20.57
C GLU A 32 -13.21 -2.24 -20.24
N PRO A 33 -13.24 -2.71 -18.98
CA PRO A 33 -12.61 -3.95 -18.61
C PRO A 33 -13.47 -5.13 -19.04
N LEU A 34 -12.81 -6.21 -19.47
CA LEU A 34 -13.42 -7.47 -19.84
C LEU A 34 -12.71 -8.63 -19.14
N TRP A 35 -13.46 -9.66 -18.80
CA TRP A 35 -12.96 -10.95 -18.34
C TRP A 35 -14.00 -12.04 -18.63
N SER A 36 -13.59 -13.30 -18.61
CA SER A 36 -14.52 -14.44 -18.62
C SER A 36 -14.69 -14.99 -17.21
N GLU A 37 -15.72 -15.81 -17.01
CA GLU A 37 -15.90 -16.56 -15.77
C GLU A 37 -14.73 -17.55 -15.54
N ALA A 38 -14.10 -18.07 -16.59
CA ALA A 38 -12.89 -18.91 -16.45
C ALA A 38 -11.69 -18.12 -15.90
N ILE A 39 -11.49 -16.87 -16.33
CA ILE A 39 -10.48 -15.97 -15.77
C ILE A 39 -10.75 -15.70 -14.29
N LEU A 40 -12.00 -15.38 -13.92
CA LEU A 40 -12.34 -15.17 -12.51
C LEU A 40 -12.15 -16.44 -11.67
N GLU A 41 -12.51 -17.61 -12.19
CA GLU A 41 -12.26 -18.88 -11.51
C GLU A 41 -10.75 -19.15 -11.34
N GLU A 42 -9.91 -18.76 -12.31
CA GLU A 42 -8.44 -18.79 -12.15
C GLU A 42 -7.94 -17.88 -11.03
N VAL A 43 -8.51 -16.67 -10.93
CA VAL A 43 -8.22 -15.75 -9.81
C VAL A 43 -8.65 -16.41 -8.50
N HIS A 44 -9.84 -16.99 -8.43
CA HIS A 44 -10.37 -17.65 -7.23
C HIS A 44 -9.49 -18.81 -6.77
N ARG A 45 -9.15 -19.73 -7.68
CA ARG A 45 -8.27 -20.88 -7.39
C ARG A 45 -6.91 -20.45 -6.89
N ASN A 46 -6.31 -19.43 -7.50
CA ASN A 46 -5.01 -18.91 -7.06
C ASN A 46 -5.09 -18.21 -5.71
N LEU A 47 -6.13 -17.40 -5.45
CA LEU A 47 -6.30 -16.75 -4.16
C LEU A 47 -6.36 -17.77 -3.01
N ILE A 48 -7.08 -18.87 -3.19
CA ILE A 48 -7.22 -19.90 -2.16
C ILE A 48 -5.97 -20.80 -2.09
N GLY A 49 -5.54 -21.34 -3.23
CA GLY A 49 -4.48 -22.35 -3.28
C GLY A 49 -3.08 -21.77 -3.10
N THR A 50 -2.78 -20.67 -3.80
CA THR A 50 -1.44 -20.06 -3.85
C THR A 50 -1.26 -19.03 -2.74
N PHE A 51 -2.27 -18.18 -2.51
CA PHE A 51 -2.17 -17.05 -1.58
C PHE A 51 -2.81 -17.31 -0.21
N GLY A 52 -3.41 -18.49 0.01
CA GLY A 52 -4.00 -18.87 1.30
C GLY A 52 -5.18 -18.00 1.75
N VAL A 53 -5.82 -17.29 0.83
CA VAL A 53 -6.96 -16.43 1.14
C VAL A 53 -8.17 -17.31 1.48
N PRO A 54 -8.87 -17.06 2.61
CA PRO A 54 -10.09 -17.79 2.95
C PRO A 54 -11.11 -17.77 1.81
N THR A 55 -11.71 -18.92 1.49
CA THR A 55 -12.68 -19.08 0.38
C THR A 55 -13.77 -18.02 0.41
N GLU A 56 -14.31 -17.70 1.59
CA GLU A 56 -15.34 -16.66 1.74
C GLU A 56 -14.85 -15.28 1.30
N LYS A 57 -13.61 -14.89 1.67
CA LYS A 57 -13.01 -13.62 1.28
C LYS A 57 -12.74 -13.57 -0.24
N ALA A 58 -12.25 -14.68 -0.81
CA ALA A 58 -12.02 -14.78 -2.26
C ALA A 58 -13.34 -14.65 -3.03
N THR A 59 -14.38 -15.39 -2.63
CA THR A 59 -15.72 -15.30 -3.24
C THR A 59 -16.32 -13.91 -3.10
N LYS A 60 -16.18 -13.27 -1.94
CA LYS A 60 -16.66 -11.90 -1.72
C LYS A 60 -15.99 -10.90 -2.66
N ARG A 61 -14.67 -11.00 -2.85
CA ARG A 61 -13.90 -10.16 -3.79
C ARG A 61 -14.46 -10.28 -5.21
N LEU A 62 -14.61 -11.50 -5.72
CA LEU A 62 -15.13 -11.73 -7.06
C LEU A 62 -16.58 -11.22 -7.23
N ASN A 63 -17.43 -11.40 -6.21
CA ASN A 63 -18.79 -10.88 -6.26
C ASN A 63 -18.83 -9.35 -6.30
N HIS A 64 -17.91 -8.66 -5.60
CA HIS A 64 -17.78 -7.21 -5.73
C HIS A 64 -17.35 -6.82 -7.15
N MET A 65 -16.38 -7.51 -7.76
CA MET A 65 -15.97 -7.25 -9.14
C MET A 65 -17.14 -7.42 -10.12
N ARG A 66 -17.89 -8.52 -10.01
CA ARG A 66 -19.09 -8.77 -10.86
C ARG A 66 -20.16 -7.68 -10.68
N SER A 67 -20.36 -7.23 -9.44
CA SER A 67 -21.38 -6.21 -9.13
C SER A 67 -20.98 -4.82 -9.61
N ALA A 68 -19.69 -4.48 -9.51
CA ALA A 68 -19.15 -3.20 -9.97
C ALA A 68 -19.10 -3.13 -11.51
N PHE A 69 -18.81 -4.24 -12.19
CA PHE A 69 -18.67 -4.29 -13.65
C PHE A 69 -19.59 -5.35 -14.27
N PRO A 70 -20.92 -5.13 -14.29
CA PRO A 70 -21.87 -6.13 -14.79
C PRO A 70 -21.69 -6.45 -16.28
N ASN A 71 -21.08 -5.55 -17.05
CA ASN A 71 -20.86 -5.71 -18.48
C ASN A 71 -19.48 -6.30 -18.83
N ALA A 72 -18.61 -6.54 -17.84
CA ALA A 72 -17.26 -7.04 -18.09
C ALA A 72 -17.23 -8.54 -18.45
N ASN A 73 -18.25 -9.31 -18.06
CA ASN A 73 -18.25 -10.75 -18.24
C ASN A 73 -18.53 -11.16 -19.70
N VAL A 74 -17.50 -11.65 -20.40
CA VAL A 74 -17.59 -12.21 -21.75
C VAL A 74 -18.08 -13.66 -21.69
N THR A 75 -19.10 -13.97 -22.49
CA THR A 75 -19.70 -15.31 -22.58
C THR A 75 -19.75 -15.79 -24.04
N GLY A 76 -19.88 -17.11 -24.25
CA GLY A 76 -20.01 -17.68 -25.59
C GLY A 76 -18.70 -17.73 -26.38
N TYR A 77 -17.55 -17.63 -25.72
CA TYR A 77 -16.22 -17.68 -26.37
C TYR A 77 -15.68 -19.12 -26.53
N GLU A 78 -16.34 -20.11 -25.94
CA GLU A 78 -15.87 -21.49 -25.83
C GLU A 78 -15.61 -22.13 -27.20
N ASN A 79 -16.42 -21.79 -28.20
CA ASN A 79 -16.27 -22.27 -29.57
C ASN A 79 -15.05 -21.70 -30.31
N LEU A 80 -14.42 -20.65 -29.78
CA LEU A 80 -13.19 -20.06 -30.32
C LEU A 80 -11.93 -20.67 -29.69
N MET A 81 -12.03 -21.33 -28.54
CA MET A 81 -10.86 -21.83 -27.80
C MET A 81 -9.99 -22.78 -28.63
N ASP A 82 -10.59 -23.70 -29.38
CA ASP A 82 -9.86 -24.65 -30.21
C ASP A 82 -9.14 -23.99 -31.40
N THR A 83 -9.54 -22.77 -31.77
CA THR A 83 -8.92 -21.99 -32.86
C THR A 83 -7.79 -21.11 -32.38
N MET A 84 -7.68 -20.86 -31.07
CA MET A 84 -6.62 -20.03 -30.50
C MET A 84 -5.29 -20.79 -30.52
N THR A 85 -4.27 -20.17 -31.11
CA THR A 85 -2.91 -20.73 -31.24
C THR A 85 -1.95 -20.22 -30.16
N THR A 86 -2.47 -19.56 -29.13
CA THR A 86 -1.74 -19.20 -27.90
C THR A 86 -1.41 -20.44 -27.06
N GLU A 87 -0.70 -20.25 -25.95
CA GLU A 87 -0.45 -21.32 -24.98
C GLU A 87 -1.79 -22.00 -24.59
N PRO A 88 -1.87 -23.34 -24.59
CA PRO A 88 -3.09 -24.11 -24.25
C PRO A 88 -3.91 -23.65 -23.03
N LYS A 89 -3.30 -23.34 -21.88
CA LYS A 89 -3.98 -22.82 -20.68
C LYS A 89 -4.51 -21.39 -20.89
N ASP A 90 -3.93 -20.61 -21.78
CA ASP A 90 -4.27 -19.20 -21.99
C ASP A 90 -5.21 -18.98 -23.20
N ARG A 91 -5.57 -20.05 -23.93
CA ARG A 91 -6.53 -19.99 -25.05
C ARG A 91 -7.88 -19.41 -24.66
N HIS A 92 -8.32 -19.60 -23.43
CA HIS A 92 -9.59 -19.03 -22.98
C HIS A 92 -9.53 -17.50 -22.88
N VAL A 93 -8.38 -16.92 -22.54
CA VAL A 93 -8.17 -15.47 -22.46
C VAL A 93 -8.22 -14.87 -23.86
N ALA A 94 -7.50 -15.47 -24.81
CA ALA A 94 -7.52 -15.05 -26.21
C ALA A 94 -8.92 -15.17 -26.83
N ALA A 95 -9.60 -16.31 -26.61
CA ALA A 95 -10.97 -16.51 -27.10
C ALA A 95 -11.96 -15.49 -26.51
N ALA A 96 -11.84 -15.17 -25.22
CA ALA A 96 -12.64 -14.14 -24.57
C ALA A 96 -12.34 -12.75 -25.15
N ALA A 97 -11.09 -12.44 -25.48
CA ALA A 97 -10.72 -11.19 -26.13
C ALA A 97 -11.36 -11.04 -27.51
N VAL A 98 -11.30 -12.09 -28.34
CA VAL A 98 -11.94 -12.11 -29.67
C VAL A 98 -13.46 -11.96 -29.56
N ARG A 99 -14.11 -12.79 -28.74
CA ARG A 99 -15.57 -12.73 -28.54
C ARG A 99 -16.01 -11.39 -27.95
N GLY A 100 -15.19 -10.86 -27.05
CA GLY A 100 -15.37 -9.59 -26.39
C GLY A 100 -14.96 -8.39 -27.24
N ASN A 101 -14.54 -8.56 -28.50
CA ASN A 101 -14.07 -7.46 -29.36
C ASN A 101 -13.12 -6.51 -28.62
N ALA A 102 -12.22 -7.09 -27.84
CA ALA A 102 -11.19 -6.37 -27.11
C ALA A 102 -10.12 -5.91 -28.10
N ALA A 103 -9.57 -4.72 -27.88
CA ALA A 103 -8.39 -4.27 -28.61
C ALA A 103 -7.11 -4.73 -27.92
N LEU A 104 -7.17 -4.96 -26.60
CA LEU A 104 -6.00 -5.26 -25.77
C LEU A 104 -6.25 -6.44 -24.83
N ILE A 105 -5.21 -7.23 -24.59
CA ILE A 105 -5.07 -8.14 -23.45
C ILE A 105 -3.97 -7.58 -22.55
N VAL A 106 -4.30 -7.28 -21.30
CA VAL A 106 -3.31 -6.87 -20.28
C VAL A 106 -2.88 -8.10 -19.49
N THR A 107 -1.60 -8.48 -19.62
CA THR A 107 -1.02 -9.66 -18.97
C THR A 107 0.46 -9.46 -18.67
N ALA A 108 0.95 -10.00 -17.56
CA ALA A 108 2.38 -10.10 -17.27
C ALA A 108 3.06 -11.26 -18.04
N ASN A 109 2.28 -12.18 -18.61
CA ASN A 109 2.77 -13.38 -19.29
C ASN A 109 2.80 -13.22 -20.82
N ILE A 110 3.32 -12.10 -21.34
CA ILE A 110 3.27 -11.75 -22.78
C ILE A 110 3.69 -12.90 -23.70
N ARG A 111 4.71 -13.67 -23.31
CA ARG A 111 5.23 -14.81 -24.08
C ARG A 111 4.20 -15.91 -24.36
N ASP A 112 3.14 -16.00 -23.55
CA ASP A 112 2.08 -17.00 -23.71
C ASP A 112 1.10 -16.61 -24.84
N PHE A 113 1.21 -15.38 -25.34
CA PHE A 113 0.40 -14.78 -26.39
C PHE A 113 1.28 -14.27 -27.56
N PRO A 114 1.80 -15.17 -28.41
CA PRO A 114 2.64 -14.78 -29.54
C PRO A 114 1.85 -13.88 -30.52
N PRO A 115 2.47 -12.83 -31.11
CA PRO A 115 1.78 -11.88 -31.98
C PRO A 115 0.97 -12.53 -33.12
N ASP A 116 1.55 -13.52 -33.81
CA ASP A 116 0.90 -14.24 -34.91
C ASP A 116 -0.42 -14.95 -34.51
N ALA A 117 -0.62 -15.22 -33.22
CA ALA A 117 -1.86 -15.83 -32.72
C ALA A 117 -3.01 -14.83 -32.59
N LEU A 118 -2.70 -13.53 -32.48
CA LEU A 118 -3.68 -12.48 -32.17
C LEU A 118 -3.79 -11.42 -33.27
N GLU A 119 -2.78 -11.26 -34.12
CA GLU A 119 -2.79 -10.37 -35.29
C GLU A 119 -4.02 -10.58 -36.20
N PRO A 120 -4.49 -11.82 -36.50
CA PRO A 120 -5.69 -12.01 -37.32
C PRO A 120 -7.00 -11.45 -36.72
N TYR A 121 -6.96 -11.07 -35.44
CA TYR A 121 -8.11 -10.56 -34.69
C TYR A 121 -7.96 -9.08 -34.30
N ASP A 122 -6.89 -8.41 -34.74
CA ASP A 122 -6.54 -7.04 -34.36
C ASP A 122 -6.46 -6.83 -32.83
N ILE A 123 -5.90 -7.82 -32.12
CA ILE A 123 -5.74 -7.79 -30.66
C ILE A 123 -4.25 -7.67 -30.32
N GLU A 124 -3.91 -6.67 -29.52
CA GLU A 124 -2.57 -6.47 -29.00
C GLU A 124 -2.46 -6.98 -27.55
N VAL A 125 -1.23 -7.34 -27.15
CA VAL A 125 -0.92 -7.82 -25.80
C VAL A 125 0.06 -6.84 -25.18
N ILE A 126 -0.24 -6.38 -23.97
CA ILE A 126 0.54 -5.35 -23.30
C ILE A 126 0.84 -5.72 -21.85
N HIS A 127 2.06 -5.41 -21.38
CA HIS A 127 2.42 -5.56 -19.98
C HIS A 127 1.58 -4.59 -19.12
N PRO A 128 1.14 -4.94 -17.90
CA PRO A 128 0.46 -3.98 -17.03
C PRO A 128 1.27 -2.71 -16.76
N ASP A 129 2.61 -2.81 -16.73
CA ASP A 129 3.48 -1.65 -16.52
C ASP A 129 3.40 -0.66 -17.68
N ASP A 130 3.49 -1.15 -18.91
CA ASP A 130 3.35 -0.32 -20.12
C ASP A 130 1.91 0.21 -20.27
N PHE A 131 0.91 -0.63 -20.01
CA PHE A 131 -0.50 -0.23 -20.09
C PHE A 131 -0.83 0.93 -19.13
N LEU A 132 -0.34 0.87 -17.89
CA LEU A 132 -0.56 1.92 -16.90
C LEU A 132 0.22 3.19 -17.25
N GLN A 133 1.41 3.08 -17.85
CA GLN A 133 2.13 4.22 -18.40
C GLN A 133 1.32 4.91 -19.50
N ASP A 134 0.73 4.15 -20.42
CA ASP A 134 -0.16 4.70 -21.45
C ASP A 134 -1.37 5.40 -20.82
N GLN A 135 -1.94 4.87 -19.73
CA GLN A 135 -3.03 5.54 -19.00
C GLN A 135 -2.58 6.85 -18.36
N LEU A 136 -1.38 6.87 -17.78
CA LEU A 136 -0.77 8.08 -17.21
C LEU A 136 -0.53 9.14 -18.28
N ASP A 137 -0.04 8.74 -19.45
CA ASP A 137 0.21 9.65 -20.58
C ASP A 137 -1.09 10.16 -21.20
N LEU A 138 -2.12 9.31 -21.29
CA LEU A 138 -3.43 9.65 -21.83
C LEU A 138 -4.20 10.62 -20.91
N SER A 139 -4.20 10.36 -19.61
CA SER A 139 -4.90 11.18 -18.61
C SER A 139 -4.14 11.22 -17.29
N PRO A 140 -3.13 12.11 -17.16
CA PRO A 140 -2.34 12.23 -15.94
C PRO A 140 -3.21 12.56 -14.72
N ALA A 141 -4.13 13.51 -14.86
CA ALA A 141 -4.95 13.98 -13.75
C ALA A 141 -5.85 12.87 -13.17
N LEU A 142 -6.58 12.13 -14.01
CA LEU A 142 -7.45 11.05 -13.54
C LEU A 142 -6.64 9.88 -12.99
N THR A 143 -5.52 9.54 -13.63
CA THR A 143 -4.66 8.44 -13.16
C THR A 143 -4.10 8.74 -11.77
N LEU A 144 -3.61 9.96 -11.54
CA LEU A 144 -3.11 10.40 -10.24
C LEU A 144 -4.25 10.49 -9.19
N GLU A 145 -5.44 10.95 -9.57
CA GLU A 145 -6.60 10.95 -8.67
C GLU A 145 -6.96 9.52 -8.22
N CYS A 146 -6.98 8.55 -9.14
CA CYS A 146 -7.22 7.14 -8.83
C CYS A 146 -6.18 6.58 -7.84
N LEU A 147 -4.90 6.89 -8.04
CA LEU A 147 -3.80 6.49 -7.13
C LEU A 147 -3.94 7.11 -5.75
N GLN A 148 -4.22 8.41 -5.67
CA GLN A 148 -4.44 9.12 -4.40
C GLN A 148 -5.64 8.55 -3.64
N ARG A 149 -6.76 8.31 -4.33
CA ARG A 149 -7.95 7.69 -3.75
C ARG A 149 -7.68 6.27 -3.29
N GLN A 150 -6.97 5.47 -4.09
CA GLN A 150 -6.58 4.12 -3.73
C GLN A 150 -5.74 4.11 -2.44
N ARG A 151 -4.72 4.96 -2.37
CA ARG A 151 -3.84 5.06 -1.20
C ARG A 151 -4.59 5.50 0.06
N THR A 152 -5.45 6.52 -0.06
CA THR A 152 -6.20 7.08 1.08
C THR A 152 -7.34 6.19 1.57
N GLU A 153 -7.94 5.38 0.69
CA GLU A 153 -9.00 4.43 1.06
C GLU A 153 -8.46 3.10 1.64
N TYR A 154 -7.16 2.83 1.50
CA TYR A 154 -6.50 1.70 2.15
C TYR A 154 -6.40 1.94 3.66
N THR A 155 -7.25 1.24 4.40
CA THR A 155 -7.32 1.31 5.87
C THR A 155 -6.65 0.13 6.56
N ARG A 156 -6.37 -0.97 5.83
CA ARG A 156 -5.80 -2.22 6.35
C ARG A 156 -5.01 -2.98 5.26
N PRO A 157 -3.68 -2.80 5.16
CA PRO A 157 -2.88 -1.82 5.90
C PRO A 157 -3.12 -0.40 5.36
N GLN A 158 -2.82 0.60 6.18
CA GLN A 158 -2.71 1.98 5.72
C GLN A 158 -1.32 2.17 5.13
N PHE A 159 -1.22 2.64 3.89
CA PHE A 159 0.08 2.81 3.24
C PHE A 159 0.50 4.27 3.26
N THR A 160 1.74 4.53 3.69
CA THR A 160 2.40 5.80 3.34
C THR A 160 2.60 5.87 1.82
N PHE A 161 2.85 7.07 1.29
CA PHE A 161 3.11 7.23 -0.14
C PHE A 161 4.30 6.39 -0.61
N THR A 162 5.41 6.35 0.14
CA THR A 162 6.58 5.53 -0.24
C THR A 162 6.23 4.05 -0.25
N GLU A 163 5.60 3.53 0.81
CA GLU A 163 5.23 2.11 0.89
C GLU A 163 4.23 1.73 -0.21
N PHE A 164 3.30 2.62 -0.52
CA PHE A 164 2.34 2.44 -1.59
C PHE A 164 3.06 2.25 -2.93
N TYR A 165 3.95 3.17 -3.32
CA TYR A 165 4.66 3.08 -4.59
C TYR A 165 5.72 1.97 -4.63
N LEU A 166 6.41 1.68 -3.52
CA LEU A 166 7.33 0.54 -3.43
C LEU A 166 6.60 -0.80 -3.57
N THR A 167 5.38 -0.91 -3.04
CA THR A 167 4.56 -2.12 -3.19
C THR A 167 4.07 -2.26 -4.63
N LEU A 168 3.63 -1.15 -5.24
CA LEU A 168 3.17 -1.13 -6.63
C LEU A 168 4.30 -1.47 -7.61
N ALA A 169 5.51 -0.96 -7.34
CA ALA A 169 6.71 -1.23 -8.12
C ALA A 169 7.12 -2.71 -8.17
N LYS A 170 6.62 -3.56 -7.26
CA LYS A 170 6.82 -5.02 -7.34
C LYS A 170 6.13 -5.64 -8.56
N THR A 171 5.14 -4.95 -9.12
CA THR A 171 4.37 -5.40 -10.29
C THR A 171 4.56 -4.52 -11.52
N VAL A 172 4.69 -3.21 -11.31
CA VAL A 172 4.76 -2.20 -12.38
C VAL A 172 5.81 -1.13 -12.05
N PRO A 173 7.11 -1.49 -12.04
CA PRO A 173 8.20 -0.63 -11.55
C PRO A 173 8.36 0.70 -12.30
N GLU A 174 8.23 0.70 -13.63
CA GLU A 174 8.46 1.90 -14.44
C GLU A 174 7.29 2.89 -14.25
N PHE A 175 6.05 2.40 -14.32
CA PHE A 175 4.85 3.17 -13.99
C PHE A 175 4.91 3.72 -12.58
N ALA A 176 5.25 2.90 -11.57
CA ALA A 176 5.30 3.33 -10.19
C ALA A 176 6.28 4.50 -10.00
N THR A 177 7.45 4.45 -10.65
CA THR A 177 8.46 5.52 -10.61
C THR A 177 7.94 6.80 -11.25
N ARG A 178 7.32 6.70 -12.44
CA ARG A 178 6.76 7.85 -13.17
C ARG A 178 5.59 8.48 -12.40
N ALA A 179 4.66 7.67 -11.91
CA ALA A 179 3.50 8.12 -11.16
C ALA A 179 3.89 8.76 -9.83
N ALA A 180 4.86 8.20 -9.09
CA ALA A 180 5.37 8.81 -7.87
C ALA A 180 5.98 10.20 -8.13
N THR A 181 6.73 10.35 -9.23
CA THR A 181 7.29 11.65 -9.62
C THR A 181 6.18 12.64 -9.96
N ALA A 182 5.22 12.23 -10.79
CA ALA A 182 4.10 13.07 -11.20
C ALA A 182 3.19 13.48 -10.02
N GLU A 183 2.91 12.58 -9.07
CA GLU A 183 2.15 12.91 -7.85
C GLU A 183 2.92 13.92 -6.99
N ARG A 184 4.24 13.75 -6.82
CA ARG A 184 5.08 14.71 -6.08
C ARG A 184 5.09 16.09 -6.74
N ASP A 185 5.24 16.14 -8.05
CA ASP A 185 5.28 17.40 -8.81
C ASP A 185 3.92 18.11 -8.84
N SER A 186 2.82 17.35 -8.64
CA SER A 186 1.47 17.91 -8.52
C SER A 186 1.19 18.55 -7.15
N LEU A 187 2.06 18.35 -6.16
CA LEU A 187 1.92 18.98 -4.85
C LEU A 187 2.20 20.49 -4.95
N PRO A 188 1.44 21.36 -4.26
CA PRO A 188 1.66 22.81 -4.31
C PRO A 188 3.09 23.17 -3.85
N SER A 189 3.85 23.87 -4.68
CA SER A 189 5.21 24.35 -4.35
C SER A 189 5.22 25.59 -3.45
N GLU A 190 4.11 26.34 -3.40
CA GLU A 190 3.93 27.52 -2.54
C GLU A 190 2.70 27.35 -1.65
N GLY A 191 2.97 26.93 -0.42
CA GLY A 191 2.07 26.74 0.71
C GLY A 191 2.92 26.27 1.89
N PRO A 192 2.51 26.47 3.16
CA PRO A 192 3.29 25.95 4.27
C PRO A 192 3.53 24.47 4.02
N THR A 193 4.80 24.04 4.06
CA THR A 193 5.14 22.62 4.01
C THR A 193 4.21 21.89 4.98
N PRO A 194 3.64 20.71 4.65
CA PRO A 194 2.71 20.02 5.54
C PRO A 194 3.37 19.47 6.81
N LEU A 195 4.61 19.89 7.08
CA LEU A 195 5.42 19.66 8.25
C LEU A 195 5.79 21.05 8.80
N GLU A 196 5.28 21.35 9.97
CA GLU A 196 5.84 22.41 10.81
C GLU A 196 6.92 21.75 11.67
N ILE A 197 8.17 22.19 11.53
CA ILE A 197 9.25 21.84 12.45
C ILE A 197 8.98 22.66 13.72
N VAL A 198 8.54 21.98 14.78
CA VAL A 198 8.20 22.63 16.05
C VAL A 198 9.35 22.37 17.02
N SER A 199 9.96 23.42 17.58
CA SER A 199 11.03 23.27 18.57
C SER A 199 10.58 22.38 19.75
N GLY A 200 11.52 21.73 20.45
CA GLY A 200 11.21 20.73 21.48
C GLY A 200 10.27 21.22 22.60
N ALA A 201 10.30 22.52 22.93
CA ALA A 201 9.39 23.13 23.91
C ALA A 201 7.96 23.36 23.37
N ALA A 202 7.79 23.52 22.05
CA ALA A 202 6.49 23.72 21.41
C ALA A 202 5.87 22.40 20.90
N ALA A 203 6.66 21.31 20.80
CA ALA A 203 6.22 19.96 20.48
C ALA A 203 5.11 19.46 21.40
N HIS A 204 5.28 19.70 22.70
CA HIS A 204 4.32 19.32 23.74
C HIS A 204 2.94 19.93 23.46
N GLN A 205 2.87 21.25 23.24
CA GLN A 205 1.62 21.95 22.94
C GLN A 205 1.05 21.62 21.55
N ALA A 206 1.90 21.20 20.61
CA ALA A 206 1.47 20.81 19.27
C ALA A 206 0.80 19.42 19.24
N PHE A 207 1.32 18.45 20.00
CA PHE A 207 0.77 17.08 20.05
C PHE A 207 -0.36 16.95 21.07
N PHE A 208 -0.27 17.72 22.16
CA PHE A 208 -1.20 17.65 23.27
C PHE A 208 -1.72 19.07 23.59
N PRO A 209 -2.54 19.68 22.71
CA PRO A 209 -3.03 21.04 22.90
C PRO A 209 -4.01 21.17 24.08
N ASP A 210 -4.71 20.08 24.41
CA ASP A 210 -5.82 20.05 25.37
C ASP A 210 -5.53 19.24 26.64
N HIS A 211 -4.37 18.57 26.73
CA HIS A 211 -3.99 17.74 27.88
C HIS A 211 -2.47 17.56 27.97
N GLU A 212 -1.96 17.00 29.08
CA GLU A 212 -0.55 16.59 29.19
C GLU A 212 -0.35 15.18 28.60
N PRO A 213 0.84 14.85 28.08
CA PRO A 213 1.18 13.50 27.65
C PRO A 213 1.21 12.58 28.86
N ASP A 214 0.55 11.44 28.74
CA ASP A 214 0.53 10.42 29.78
C ASP A 214 0.78 9.02 29.20
N ALA A 215 1.14 8.08 30.06
CA ALA A 215 1.53 6.73 29.65
C ALA A 215 0.34 5.80 29.33
N THR A 216 -0.91 6.23 29.50
CA THR A 216 -2.11 5.48 29.10
C THR A 216 -2.52 5.76 27.65
N ASP A 217 -2.08 6.90 27.09
CA ASP A 217 -2.13 7.21 25.67
C ASP A 217 -0.86 6.73 24.96
N PRO A 218 -0.95 5.99 23.84
CA PRO A 218 0.24 5.48 23.15
C PRO A 218 1.16 6.57 22.61
N LEU A 219 0.62 7.70 22.12
CA LEU A 219 1.44 8.81 21.64
C LEU A 219 2.12 9.51 22.81
N GLY A 220 1.38 9.76 23.90
CA GLY A 220 1.90 10.30 25.15
C GLY A 220 3.04 9.46 25.73
N ALA A 221 2.86 8.15 25.80
CA ALA A 221 3.90 7.22 26.26
C ALA A 221 5.15 7.25 25.36
N ALA A 222 4.98 7.24 24.04
CA ALA A 222 6.09 7.32 23.09
C ALA A 222 6.84 8.66 23.19
N TYR A 223 6.13 9.76 23.35
CA TYR A 223 6.71 11.08 23.56
C TYR A 223 7.52 11.16 24.87
N LEU A 224 6.95 10.70 25.98
CA LEU A 224 7.64 10.66 27.27
C LEU A 224 8.87 9.75 27.23
N TRP A 225 8.78 8.60 26.56
CA TRP A 225 9.90 7.68 26.39
C TRP A 225 11.03 8.33 25.60
N TRP A 226 10.70 8.98 24.48
CA TRP A 226 11.68 9.68 23.66
C TRP A 226 12.32 10.88 24.39
N ALA A 227 11.54 11.68 25.12
CA ALA A 227 12.07 12.77 25.94
C ALA A 227 13.03 12.24 27.01
N ALA A 228 12.69 11.13 27.67
CA ALA A 228 13.56 10.48 28.66
C ALA A 228 14.82 9.85 28.03
N LEU A 229 14.77 9.46 26.75
CA LEU A 229 15.93 8.97 26.00
C LEU A 229 16.95 10.10 25.75
N GLN A 230 16.46 11.31 25.46
CA GLN A 230 17.30 12.49 25.20
C GLN A 230 17.93 13.05 26.49
N ASP A 231 17.23 12.96 27.62
CA ASP A 231 17.75 13.38 28.94
C ASP A 231 17.98 12.18 29.87
N ARG A 232 18.69 11.16 29.37
CA ARG A 232 18.99 9.93 30.12
C ARG A 232 19.75 10.17 31.41
N SER A 233 20.51 11.26 31.53
CA SER A 233 21.25 11.59 32.75
C SER A 233 20.32 11.81 33.94
N GLU A 234 19.15 12.40 33.71
CA GLU A 234 18.19 12.74 34.76
C GLU A 234 16.97 11.80 34.77
N LEU A 235 16.57 11.27 33.62
CA LEU A 235 15.30 10.54 33.44
C LEU A 235 15.45 9.03 33.21
N ASN A 236 16.60 8.43 33.54
CA ASN A 236 16.86 7.00 33.30
C ASN A 236 15.80 6.06 33.91
N ASP A 237 15.29 6.37 35.10
CA ASP A 237 14.29 5.53 35.76
C ASP A 237 12.91 5.65 35.09
N VAL A 238 12.58 6.82 34.55
CA VAL A 238 11.38 7.03 33.72
C VAL A 238 11.51 6.27 32.41
N LEU A 239 12.67 6.36 31.75
CA LEU A 239 12.95 5.62 30.51
C LEU A 239 12.78 4.11 30.70
N LYS A 240 13.31 3.56 31.80
CA LYS A 240 13.12 2.13 32.14
C LYS A 240 11.66 1.79 32.44
N ALA A 241 10.93 2.66 33.15
CA ALA A 241 9.52 2.42 33.46
C ALA A 241 8.63 2.40 32.21
N LEU A 242 9.00 3.18 31.18
CA LEU A 242 8.34 3.25 29.88
C LEU A 242 8.86 2.22 28.87
N THR A 243 9.79 1.36 29.25
CA THR A 243 10.34 0.31 28.37
C THR A 243 9.79 -1.05 28.78
N TYR A 244 9.30 -1.83 27.82
CA TYR A 244 8.59 -3.09 28.05
C TYR A 244 9.50 -4.14 28.71
N HIS A 245 10.73 -4.26 28.20
CA HIS A 245 11.73 -5.15 28.76
C HIS A 245 13.11 -4.44 28.79
N PRO A 246 13.38 -3.61 29.82
CA PRO A 246 14.59 -2.79 29.89
C PRO A 246 15.92 -3.55 29.68
N PRO A 247 16.12 -4.78 30.17
CA PRO A 247 17.36 -5.52 29.93
C PRO A 247 17.66 -5.78 28.45
N ALA A 248 16.65 -5.90 27.58
CA ALA A 248 16.86 -6.08 26.14
C ALA A 248 17.44 -4.84 25.44
N TRP A 249 17.33 -3.67 26.06
CA TRP A 249 17.80 -2.41 25.49
C TRP A 249 19.21 -2.03 25.94
N GLY A 250 19.79 -2.76 26.90
CA GLY A 250 21.10 -2.46 27.46
C GLY A 250 21.14 -1.09 28.15
N ASN A 251 22.03 -0.21 27.68
CA ASN A 251 22.16 1.18 28.16
C ASN A 251 21.44 2.19 27.25
N TYR A 252 20.65 1.74 26.28
CA TYR A 252 19.92 2.56 25.30
C TYR A 252 20.81 3.39 24.35
N GLU A 253 22.14 3.24 24.36
CA GLU A 253 23.03 4.02 23.46
C GLU A 253 22.74 3.76 21.98
N TRP A 254 22.43 2.51 21.62
CA TRP A 254 22.07 2.16 20.25
C TRP A 254 20.73 2.80 19.83
N ALA A 255 19.78 2.94 20.76
CA ALA A 255 18.48 3.54 20.49
C ALA A 255 18.61 5.05 20.28
N ASP A 256 19.42 5.69 21.13
CA ASP A 256 19.81 7.10 20.99
C ASP A 256 20.50 7.38 19.66
N GLN A 257 21.49 6.55 19.28
CA GLN A 257 22.14 6.64 17.97
C GLN A 257 21.16 6.39 16.81
N SER A 258 20.22 5.45 16.97
CA SER A 258 19.24 5.12 15.94
C SER A 258 18.24 6.24 15.67
N LEU A 259 17.93 7.04 16.70
CA LEU A 259 17.00 8.17 16.65
C LEU A 259 17.71 9.53 16.56
N SER A 260 19.04 9.54 16.49
CA SER A 260 19.82 10.77 16.36
C SER A 260 19.48 11.49 15.06
N GLY A 261 19.19 12.79 15.15
CA GLY A 261 18.74 13.59 14.01
C GLY A 261 17.33 13.25 13.51
N THR A 262 16.53 12.54 14.32
CA THR A 262 15.14 12.21 13.99
C THR A 262 14.11 12.91 14.88
N GLY A 263 12.94 13.21 14.33
CA GLY A 263 11.80 13.81 15.04
C GLY A 263 10.61 12.85 15.15
N LEU A 264 9.96 12.82 16.32
CA LEU A 264 8.73 12.04 16.55
C LEU A 264 7.56 12.61 15.74
N MET A 265 6.75 11.72 15.16
CA MET A 265 5.50 12.03 14.46
C MET A 265 4.28 11.84 15.36
N GLN A 266 3.25 12.68 15.17
CA GLN A 266 1.99 12.62 15.94
C GLN A 266 1.09 11.41 15.61
N PHE A 267 1.36 10.69 14.52
CA PHE A 267 0.49 9.60 14.06
C PHE A 267 0.83 8.28 14.77
N VAL A 268 -0.19 7.66 15.37
CA VAL A 268 -0.11 6.33 15.99
C VAL A 268 -0.79 5.31 15.08
N GLU A 269 -0.01 4.38 14.55
CA GLU A 269 -0.49 3.31 13.69
C GLU A 269 -0.76 2.05 14.53
N ARG A 270 -1.88 1.34 14.28
CA ARG A 270 -2.23 0.14 15.05
C ARG A 270 -1.74 -1.12 14.35
N CYS A 271 -1.31 -2.12 15.13
CA CYS A 271 -1.05 -3.45 14.58
C CYS A 271 -2.36 -4.05 14.02
N PRO A 272 -2.38 -4.55 12.77
CA PRO A 272 -3.61 -5.05 12.14
C PRO A 272 -4.28 -6.20 12.89
N ASP A 273 -3.49 -7.03 13.57
CA ASP A 273 -3.93 -8.28 14.17
C ASP A 273 -3.93 -8.24 15.72
N ASP A 274 -3.54 -7.11 16.34
CA ASP A 274 -3.49 -6.97 17.79
C ASP A 274 -3.65 -5.51 18.26
N ASP A 275 -4.79 -5.20 18.90
CA ASP A 275 -5.10 -3.86 19.40
C ASP A 275 -4.23 -3.43 20.60
N THR A 276 -3.42 -4.33 21.16
CA THR A 276 -2.45 -4.03 22.21
C THR A 276 -1.10 -3.58 21.67
N ILE A 277 -0.91 -3.53 20.35
CA ILE A 277 0.33 -3.11 19.71
C ILE A 277 0.06 -1.90 18.81
N VAL A 278 0.93 -0.89 18.92
CA VAL A 278 0.92 0.27 18.04
C VAL A 278 2.33 0.68 17.65
N TYR A 279 2.44 1.51 16.62
CA TYR A 279 3.69 1.98 16.06
C TYR A 279 3.68 3.50 16.00
N VAL A 280 4.79 4.10 16.46
CA VAL A 280 5.01 5.54 16.38
C VAL A 280 6.26 5.79 15.55
N LYS A 281 6.17 6.70 14.58
CA LYS A 281 7.20 6.91 13.56
C LYS A 281 8.12 8.07 13.94
N PHE A 282 9.38 7.95 13.54
CA PHE A 282 10.43 8.97 13.64
C PHE A 282 11.04 9.24 12.27
N MET A 283 11.26 10.51 11.95
CA MET A 283 11.75 10.96 10.65
C MET A 283 13.14 11.61 10.72
N PRO A 284 14.08 11.33 9.81
CA PRO A 284 15.40 11.95 9.76
C PRO A 284 15.38 13.42 9.31
N ASN A 285 16.47 14.13 9.58
CA ASN A 285 16.72 15.55 9.30
C ASN A 285 15.86 16.53 10.10
N VAL A 286 15.48 16.16 11.32
CA VAL A 286 14.75 17.05 12.22
C VAL A 286 15.29 16.88 13.62
N ASP A 287 16.05 17.86 14.12
CA ASP A 287 16.52 17.90 15.51
C ASP A 287 15.37 18.17 16.52
N HIS A 288 14.11 18.15 16.07
CA HIS A 288 12.93 18.60 16.81
C HIS A 288 11.65 17.81 16.42
N ALA A 289 10.57 17.93 17.20
CA ALA A 289 9.31 17.22 16.94
C ALA A 289 8.49 17.86 15.79
N MET A 290 7.63 17.07 15.15
CA MET A 290 6.98 17.46 13.90
C MET A 290 5.46 17.46 13.97
N ARG A 291 4.83 18.60 13.66
CA ARG A 291 3.39 18.66 13.45
C ARG A 291 3.07 18.45 11.97
N ALA A 292 2.36 17.38 11.65
CA ALA A 292 1.96 17.05 10.28
C ALA A 292 0.51 17.45 10.02
N PHE A 293 0.24 18.11 8.89
CA PHE A 293 -1.14 18.44 8.44
C PHE A 293 -1.68 17.47 7.38
N GLY A 294 -0.90 16.41 7.05
CA GLY A 294 -1.26 15.33 6.14
C GLY A 294 -0.15 14.27 6.06
N GLU A 295 -0.44 13.11 5.46
CA GLU A 295 0.55 12.04 5.25
C GLU A 295 1.56 12.42 4.17
N ILE A 296 2.85 12.30 4.50
CA ILE A 296 3.96 12.54 3.57
C ILE A 296 4.73 11.23 3.38
N PRO A 297 5.18 10.89 2.16
CA PRO A 297 6.11 9.79 1.91
C PRO A 297 7.42 9.94 2.63
N LEU A 298 7.90 8.88 3.29
CA LEU A 298 9.15 8.88 4.03
C LEU A 298 9.96 7.65 3.67
N ASP A 299 11.09 7.86 3.00
CA ASP A 299 11.95 6.79 2.48
C ASP A 299 12.89 6.20 3.57
N ASP A 300 13.00 6.88 4.71
CA ASP A 300 13.81 6.46 5.87
C ASP A 300 13.04 6.82 7.14
N VAL A 301 12.48 5.81 7.80
CA VAL A 301 11.72 5.96 9.04
C VAL A 301 12.25 5.01 10.10
N ARG A 302 12.33 5.48 11.34
CA ARG A 302 12.48 4.63 12.51
C ARG A 302 11.13 4.42 13.15
N ILE A 303 10.81 3.18 13.46
CA ILE A 303 9.51 2.78 14.00
C ILE A 303 9.73 2.34 15.44
N LEU A 304 9.06 3.00 16.37
CA LEU A 304 8.98 2.60 17.76
C LEU A 304 7.71 1.79 17.97
N THR A 305 7.89 0.51 18.26
CA THR A 305 6.79 -0.40 18.59
C THR A 305 6.44 -0.23 20.06
N MET A 306 5.19 0.09 20.35
CA MET A 306 4.63 0.27 21.68
C MET A 306 3.64 -0.85 21.98
N VAL A 307 3.72 -1.41 23.19
CA VAL A 307 2.85 -2.50 23.66
C VAL A 307 2.06 -2.04 24.87
N ARG A 308 0.76 -2.31 24.87
CA ARG A 308 -0.12 -2.06 26.00
C ARG A 308 0.01 -3.18 27.01
N CYS A 309 0.47 -2.83 28.20
CA CYS A 309 0.65 -3.77 29.29
C CYS A 309 -0.64 -3.99 30.10
N PRO A 310 -0.73 -5.07 30.91
CA PRO A 310 -1.91 -5.36 31.73
C PRO A 310 -2.28 -4.28 32.76
N ASP A 311 -1.33 -3.44 33.14
CA ASP A 311 -1.56 -2.27 34.02
C ASP A 311 -2.17 -1.07 33.28
N GLY A 312 -2.47 -1.23 31.99
CA GLY A 312 -3.10 -0.21 31.15
C GLY A 312 -2.12 0.79 30.54
N LEU A 313 -0.83 0.70 30.85
CA LEU A 313 0.21 1.59 30.36
C LEU A 313 0.85 1.07 29.07
N TRP A 314 1.24 1.98 28.19
CA TRP A 314 2.01 1.69 26.99
C TRP A 314 3.51 1.74 27.27
N ARG A 315 4.24 0.77 26.72
CA ARG A 315 5.70 0.68 26.87
C ARG A 315 6.39 0.38 25.55
N ALA A 316 7.56 0.95 25.35
CA ALA A 316 8.42 0.71 24.20
C ALA A 316 8.93 -0.74 24.21
N TRP A 317 8.57 -1.50 23.18
CA TRP A 317 9.00 -2.88 23.00
C TRP A 317 10.31 -2.96 22.21
N GLY A 318 10.39 -2.25 21.08
CA GLY A 318 11.57 -2.27 20.20
C GLY A 318 11.58 -1.11 19.21
N LEU A 319 12.74 -0.91 18.58
CA LEU A 319 12.93 -0.02 17.44
C LEU A 319 13.28 -0.84 16.20
N SER A 320 12.64 -0.51 15.09
CA SER A 320 12.91 -1.09 13.78
C SER A 320 13.10 0.02 12.74
N HIS A 321 13.69 -0.33 11.60
CA HIS A 321 13.87 0.57 10.48
C HIS A 321 13.06 0.05 9.29
N ASN A 322 12.15 0.87 8.77
CA ASN A 322 11.30 0.56 7.61
C ASN A 322 10.59 -0.81 7.71
N HIS A 323 10.28 -1.26 8.92
CA HIS A 323 9.65 -2.54 9.19
C HIS A 323 8.72 -2.44 10.40
N PHE A 324 7.51 -2.99 10.29
CA PHE A 324 6.50 -3.03 11.35
C PHE A 324 6.44 -4.46 11.90
N PRO A 325 6.96 -4.72 13.11
CA PRO A 325 6.94 -6.05 13.70
C PRO A 325 5.51 -6.56 13.88
N SER A 326 5.22 -7.77 13.39
CA SER A 326 3.91 -8.40 13.55
C SER A 326 3.60 -8.77 15.00
N ALA A 327 2.33 -9.04 15.32
CA ALA A 327 1.94 -9.49 16.66
C ALA A 327 2.66 -10.77 17.09
N VAL A 328 2.95 -11.68 16.14
CA VAL A 328 3.72 -12.90 16.41
C VAL A 328 5.15 -12.56 16.81
N GLU A 329 5.81 -11.66 16.08
CA GLU A 329 7.19 -11.23 16.40
C GLU A 329 7.28 -10.51 17.74
N VAL A 330 6.24 -9.76 18.13
CA VAL A 330 6.19 -8.99 19.38
C VAL A 330 5.92 -9.89 20.60
N HIS A 331 5.04 -10.88 20.48
CA HIS A 331 4.64 -11.76 21.60
C HIS A 331 5.44 -13.07 21.70
N GLY A 332 6.09 -13.51 20.62
CA GLY A 332 6.92 -14.71 20.57
C GLY A 332 6.48 -15.74 19.53
#